data_AF-A0A537HMT7-F1
#
_entry.id   AF-A0A537HMT7-F1
#
_cell.length_a   1.000
_cell.length_b   1.000
_cell.length_c   1.000
_cell.angle_alpha   90.00
_cell.angle_beta   90.00
_cell.angle_gamma   90.00
#
_symmetry.space_group_name_H-M   'P 1'
#
loop_
_entity.id
_entity.type
_entity.pdbx_description
1 polymer ?
#
loop_
_entity_poly.entity_id
_entity_poly.type
_entity_poly.pdbx_seq_one_letter_code
_entity_poly.pdbx_strand_id
1 'polypeptide(L)'
;MHLSRNEKILAIAFAVMSICGILFTPAGLETRPLSSLRSYTLIPLFLAGTILDFASLILIFKKPRISAISGIVAAIEYVFLAPGDQAQFFFVGVQVPVGITINEIVALIASIVVLLFAPMVYLANRKSSKPSP
;
A
#
# COMPACT_ATOMS: atom_id res chain seq x y z
N MET A 1 7.00 11.43 -19.99
CA MET A 1 8.02 11.31 -18.92
C MET A 1 8.62 9.92 -18.99
N HIS A 2 9.94 9.80 -19.10
CA HIS A 2 10.58 8.49 -19.11
C HIS A 2 10.98 8.12 -17.68
N LEU A 3 10.25 7.21 -17.06
CA LEU A 3 10.58 6.68 -15.73
C LEU A 3 11.86 5.85 -15.78
N SER A 4 12.69 5.94 -14.74
CA SER A 4 13.78 4.99 -14.52
C SER A 4 13.23 3.58 -14.28
N ARG A 5 14.09 2.56 -14.38
CA ARG A 5 13.69 1.16 -14.12
C ARG A 5 13.05 0.98 -12.74
N ASN A 6 13.66 1.56 -11.70
CA ASN A 6 13.15 1.45 -10.34
C ASN A 6 11.82 2.19 -10.15
N GLU A 7 11.65 3.35 -10.78
CA GLU A 7 10.37 4.07 -10.76
C GLU A 7 9.27 3.32 -11.51
N LYS A 8 9.59 2.62 -12.62
CA LYS A 8 8.63 1.73 -13.30
C LYS A 8 8.20 0.58 -12.40
N ILE A 9 9.15 -0.06 -11.70
CA ILE A 9 8.85 -1.15 -10.75
C ILE A 9 7.93 -0.62 -9.63
N LEU A 10 8.25 0.54 -9.05
CA LEU A 10 7.39 1.15 -8.04
C LEU A 10 6.02 1.54 -8.56
N ALA A 11 5.92 2.11 -9.77
CA ALA A 11 4.63 2.45 -10.36
C ALA A 11 3.74 1.21 -10.51
N ILE A 12 4.31 0.07 -10.92
CA ILE A 12 3.57 -1.19 -11.00
C ILE A 12 3.16 -1.66 -9.59
N ALA A 13 4.07 -1.64 -8.63
CA ALA A 13 3.77 -2.04 -7.26
C ALA A 13 2.66 -1.18 -6.63
N PHE A 14 2.72 0.15 -6.79
CA PHE A 14 1.66 1.05 -6.33
C PHE A 14 0.33 0.82 -7.03
N ALA A 15 0.34 0.50 -8.34
CA ALA A 15 -0.89 0.15 -9.05
C ALA A 15 -1.51 -1.15 -8.48
N VAL A 16 -0.69 -2.17 -8.22
CA VAL A 16 -1.14 -3.41 -7.57
C VAL A 16 -1.72 -3.12 -6.18
N MET A 17 -0.99 -2.37 -5.35
CA MET A 17 -1.46 -2.01 -4.01
C MET A 17 -2.76 -1.19 -4.05
N SER A 18 -2.88 -0.23 -4.98
CA SER A 18 -4.12 0.55 -5.16
C SER A 18 -5.32 -0.34 -5.51
N ILE A 19 -5.12 -1.33 -6.38
CA ILE A 19 -6.17 -2.30 -6.72
C ILE A 19 -6.52 -3.14 -5.50
N CYS A 20 -5.51 -3.67 -4.79
CA CYS A 20 -5.72 -4.42 -3.55
C CYS A 20 -6.48 -3.60 -2.50
N GLY A 21 -6.15 -2.32 -2.34
CA GLY A 21 -6.83 -1.37 -1.45
C GLY A 21 -8.33 -1.30 -1.72
N ILE A 22 -8.72 -1.14 -3.00
CA ILE A 22 -10.14 -1.18 -3.40
C ILE A 22 -10.77 -2.55 -3.10
N LEU A 23 -10.05 -3.64 -3.37
CA LEU A 23 -10.54 -4.99 -3.11
C LEU A 23 -10.71 -5.30 -1.61
N PHE A 24 -10.01 -4.61 -0.71
CA PHE A 24 -10.24 -4.69 0.74
C PHE A 24 -11.49 -3.95 1.23
N THR A 25 -12.18 -3.21 0.35
CA THR A 25 -13.39 -2.49 0.73
C THR A 25 -14.65 -3.33 0.52
N PRO A 26 -15.79 -2.96 1.13
CA PRO A 26 -17.09 -3.59 0.85
C PRO A 26 -17.56 -3.49 -0.60
N ALA A 27 -16.98 -2.57 -1.39
CA ALA A 27 -17.22 -2.50 -2.83
C ALA A 27 -16.43 -3.56 -3.64
N GLY A 28 -15.50 -4.24 -2.99
CA GLY A 28 -14.63 -5.28 -3.56
C GLY A 28 -14.93 -6.67 -2.99
N LEU A 29 -13.97 -7.22 -2.24
CA LEU A 29 -14.01 -8.59 -1.71
C LEU A 29 -14.39 -8.64 -0.22
N GLU A 30 -14.50 -7.50 0.46
CA GLU A 30 -14.79 -7.50 1.90
C GLU A 30 -16.27 -7.75 2.15
N THR A 31 -16.60 -9.01 2.42
CA THR A 31 -17.98 -9.45 2.67
C THR A 31 -18.34 -9.52 4.14
N ARG A 32 -17.40 -9.29 5.06
CA ARG A 32 -17.68 -9.35 6.51
C ARG A 32 -18.55 -8.16 6.91
N PRO A 33 -19.53 -8.36 7.82
CA PRO A 33 -20.40 -7.27 8.24
C PRO A 33 -19.61 -6.24 9.06
N LEU A 34 -19.91 -4.96 8.88
CA LEU A 34 -19.29 -3.88 9.65
C LEU A 34 -19.45 -4.05 11.18
N SER A 35 -20.51 -4.73 11.62
CA SER A 35 -20.74 -5.07 13.03
C SER A 35 -19.71 -6.03 13.62
N SER A 36 -18.97 -6.76 12.79
CA SER A 36 -17.87 -7.64 13.22
C SER A 36 -16.54 -6.91 13.39
N LEU A 37 -16.47 -5.63 12.99
CA LEU A 37 -15.28 -4.81 13.18
C LEU A 37 -15.10 -4.49 14.67
N ARG A 38 -13.91 -4.74 15.20
CA ARG A 38 -13.55 -4.52 16.61
C ARG A 38 -13.74 -3.06 17.03
N SER A 39 -13.45 -2.12 16.12
CA SER A 39 -13.69 -0.70 16.33
C SER A 39 -13.85 0.04 15.01
N TYR A 40 -14.87 0.88 14.90
CA TYR A 40 -15.07 1.77 13.75
C TYR A 40 -13.95 2.81 13.59
N THR A 41 -13.13 3.03 14.61
CA THR A 41 -11.92 3.88 14.51
C THR A 41 -10.84 3.29 13.61
N LEU A 42 -10.97 2.02 13.19
CA LEU A 42 -10.06 1.37 12.24
C LEU A 42 -10.39 1.70 10.78
N ILE A 43 -11.59 2.19 10.47
CA ILE A 43 -11.99 2.53 9.10
C ILE A 43 -11.04 3.58 8.48
N PRO A 44 -10.70 4.69 9.16
CA PRO A 44 -9.74 5.66 8.64
C PRO A 44 -8.36 5.06 8.39
N LEU A 45 -7.93 4.05 9.17
CA LEU A 45 -6.66 3.37 8.96
C LEU A 45 -6.68 2.66 7.60
N PHE A 46 -7.63 1.74 7.38
CA PHE A 46 -7.74 1.02 6.09
C PHE A 46 -7.89 1.94 4.88
N LEU A 47 -8.61 3.05 5.05
CA LEU A 47 -8.78 4.03 3.99
C LEU A 47 -7.49 4.83 3.73
N ALA A 48 -6.70 5.12 4.77
CA ALA A 48 -5.44 5.84 4.64
C ALA A 48 -4.44 5.07 3.77
N GLY A 49 -4.29 3.75 3.97
CA GLY A 49 -3.43 2.92 3.12
C GLY A 49 -3.80 3.01 1.65
N THR A 50 -5.09 2.84 1.33
CA THR A 50 -5.59 2.94 -0.05
C THR A 50 -5.35 4.33 -0.64
N ILE A 51 -5.61 5.40 0.12
CA ILE A 51 -5.35 6.77 -0.33
C ILE A 51 -3.86 6.98 -0.61
N LEU A 52 -2.98 6.47 0.26
CA LEU A 52 -1.54 6.57 0.10
C LEU A 52 -1.04 5.78 -1.12
N ASP A 53 -1.65 4.65 -1.47
CA ASP A 53 -1.32 3.90 -2.69
C ASP A 53 -1.59 4.75 -3.94
N PHE A 54 -2.80 5.31 -4.05
CA PHE A 54 -3.17 6.19 -5.16
C PHE A 54 -2.31 7.45 -5.20
N ALA A 55 -2.07 8.07 -4.04
CA ALA A 55 -1.20 9.24 -3.95
C ALA A 55 0.22 8.89 -4.43
N SER A 56 0.77 7.76 -4.01
CA SER A 56 2.10 7.29 -4.41
C SER A 56 2.16 7.01 -5.90
N LEU A 57 1.13 6.35 -6.46
CA LEU A 57 1.00 6.07 -7.88
C LEU A 57 0.94 7.35 -8.72
N ILE A 58 0.17 8.36 -8.30
CA ILE A 58 0.08 9.63 -9.02
C ILE A 58 1.39 10.42 -8.89
N LEU A 59 1.96 10.44 -7.69
CA LEU A 59 3.15 11.23 -7.39
C LEU A 59 4.42 10.67 -8.04
N ILE A 60 4.50 9.38 -8.38
CA ILE A 60 5.72 8.78 -8.97
C ILE A 60 6.15 9.51 -10.25
N PHE A 61 5.18 10.06 -11.00
CA PHE A 61 5.44 10.77 -12.25
C PHE A 61 5.93 12.19 -12.06
N LYS A 62 5.58 12.87 -10.96
CA LYS A 62 5.87 14.31 -10.76
C LYS A 62 6.80 14.60 -9.59
N LYS A 63 6.70 13.82 -8.52
CA LYS A 63 7.42 13.98 -7.25
C LYS A 63 7.87 12.61 -6.74
N PRO A 64 8.79 11.93 -7.45
CA PRO A 64 9.20 10.54 -7.15
C PRO A 64 9.74 10.35 -5.73
N ARG A 65 10.35 11.38 -5.13
CA ARG A 65 10.74 11.35 -3.72
C ARG A 65 9.57 11.24 -2.76
N ILE A 66 8.54 12.06 -2.96
CA ILE A 66 7.37 12.07 -2.08
C ILE A 66 6.61 10.77 -2.26
N SER A 67 6.47 10.32 -3.51
CA SER A 67 5.92 9.01 -3.87
C SER A 67 6.63 7.86 -3.16
N ALA A 68 7.98 7.86 -3.12
CA ALA A 68 8.73 6.84 -2.40
C ALA A 68 8.45 6.85 -0.89
N ILE A 69 8.36 8.03 -0.26
CA ILE A 69 8.06 8.15 1.18
C ILE A 69 6.64 7.67 1.47
N SER A 70 5.64 8.16 0.73
CA SER A 70 4.24 7.76 0.92
C SER A 70 4.06 6.26 0.66
N GLY A 71 4.76 5.73 -0.35
CA GLY A 71 4.75 4.30 -0.67
C GLY A 71 5.35 3.45 0.45
N ILE A 72 6.44 3.88 1.08
CA ILE A 72 7.01 3.18 2.25
C ILE A 72 6.01 3.15 3.40
N VAL A 73 5.32 4.26 3.67
CA VAL A 73 4.31 4.32 4.74
C VAL A 73 3.16 3.35 4.45
N ALA A 74 2.61 3.35 3.23
CA ALA A 74 1.56 2.42 2.82
C ALA A 74 2.02 0.96 2.89
N ALA A 75 3.24 0.66 2.44
CA ALA A 75 3.78 -0.69 2.47
C ALA A 75 3.97 -1.21 3.90
N ILE A 76 4.43 -0.35 4.82
CA ILE A 76 4.52 -0.70 6.24
C ILE A 76 3.14 -1.02 6.80
N GLU A 77 2.14 -0.22 6.47
CA GLU A 77 0.76 -0.46 6.89
C GLU A 77 0.28 -1.86 6.49
N TYR A 78 0.40 -2.25 5.21
CA TYR A 78 -0.01 -3.58 4.74
C TYR A 78 0.77 -4.73 5.38
N VAL A 79 2.06 -4.53 5.68
CA VAL A 79 2.88 -5.52 6.39
C VAL A 79 2.32 -5.83 7.78
N PHE A 80 1.65 -4.88 8.42
CA PHE A 80 0.99 -5.10 9.72
C PHE A 80 -0.49 -5.47 9.58
N LEU A 81 -1.20 -4.92 8.59
CA LEU A 81 -2.62 -5.17 8.40
C LEU A 81 -2.90 -6.62 8.01
N ALA A 82 -2.17 -7.19 7.05
CA ALA A 82 -2.45 -8.57 6.61
C ALA A 82 -2.28 -9.59 7.75
N PRO A 83 -1.16 -9.63 8.50
CA PRO A 83 -1.04 -10.53 9.65
C PRO A 83 -2.03 -10.19 10.77
N GLY A 84 -2.32 -8.90 10.99
CA GLY A 84 -3.27 -8.47 12.01
C GLY A 84 -4.70 -8.94 11.74
N ASP A 85 -5.11 -8.95 10.47
CA ASP A 85 -6.43 -9.45 10.08
C ASP A 85 -6.51 -10.98 10.21
N GLN A 86 -5.47 -11.70 9.76
CA GLN A 86 -5.35 -13.15 9.97
C GLN A 86 -5.34 -13.53 11.46
N ALA A 87 -4.82 -12.67 12.32
CA ALA A 87 -4.85 -12.82 13.78
C ALA A 87 -6.18 -12.37 14.43
N GLN A 88 -7.19 -11.97 13.64
CA GLN A 88 -8.50 -11.51 14.12
C GLN A 88 -8.40 -10.28 15.05
N PHE A 89 -7.40 -9.42 14.82
CA PHE A 89 -7.25 -8.17 15.57
C PHE A 89 -8.25 -7.10 15.12
N PHE A 90 -8.72 -7.15 13.88
CA PHE A 90 -9.62 -6.14 13.33
C PHE A 90 -11.07 -6.61 13.23
N PHE A 91 -11.30 -7.85 12.81
CA PHE A 91 -12.62 -8.46 12.74
C PHE A 91 -12.71 -9.60 13.76
N VAL A 92 -13.76 -9.62 14.57
CA VAL A 92 -13.91 -10.55 15.71
C VAL A 92 -14.99 -11.57 15.41
N GLY A 93 -14.65 -12.85 15.55
CA GLY A 93 -15.60 -13.96 15.45
C GLY A 93 -16.04 -14.27 14.02
N VAL A 94 -15.33 -13.74 13.01
CA VAL A 94 -15.62 -13.97 11.59
C VAL A 94 -14.32 -14.27 10.86
N GLN A 95 -14.25 -15.44 10.23
CA GLN A 95 -13.08 -15.85 9.45
C GLN A 95 -12.80 -14.87 8.31
N VAL A 96 -11.51 -14.69 8.00
CA VAL A 96 -11.10 -13.89 6.84
C VAL A 96 -11.57 -14.59 5.56
N PRO A 97 -12.33 -13.91 4.67
CA PRO A 97 -12.74 -14.50 3.41
C PRO A 97 -11.54 -14.92 2.56
N VAL A 98 -11.61 -16.06 1.86
CA VAL A 98 -10.50 -16.57 1.04
C VAL A 98 -10.02 -15.54 0.01
N GLY A 99 -10.95 -14.79 -0.59
CA GLY A 99 -10.62 -13.70 -1.52
C GLY A 99 -9.79 -12.59 -0.86
N ILE A 100 -10.08 -12.25 0.40
CA ILE A 100 -9.30 -11.29 1.18
C ILE A 100 -7.91 -11.87 1.48
N THR A 101 -7.80 -13.13 1.92
CA THR A 101 -6.50 -13.76 2.17
C THR A 101 -5.59 -13.75 0.93
N ILE A 102 -6.13 -14.04 -0.26
CA ILE A 102 -5.37 -13.96 -1.51
C ILE A 102 -4.93 -12.51 -1.76
N ASN A 103 -5.86 -11.56 -1.59
CA ASN A 103 -5.58 -10.13 -1.78
C ASN A 103 -4.49 -9.62 -0.81
N GLU A 104 -4.50 -10.09 0.44
CA GLU A 104 -3.47 -9.81 1.45
C GLU A 104 -2.08 -10.30 1.04
N ILE A 105 -1.99 -11.53 0.52
CA ILE A 105 -0.72 -12.08 0.03
C ILE A 105 -0.18 -11.23 -1.13
N VAL A 106 -1.04 -10.86 -2.07
CA VAL A 106 -0.65 -10.01 -3.21
C VAL A 106 -0.18 -8.64 -2.73
N ALA A 107 -0.94 -8.00 -1.83
CA ALA A 107 -0.58 -6.72 -1.23
C ALA A 107 0.74 -6.79 -0.45
N LEU A 108 0.98 -7.89 0.29
CA LEU A 108 2.21 -8.10 1.06
C LEU A 108 3.43 -8.25 0.14
N ILE A 109 3.31 -9.02 -0.94
CA ILE A 109 4.38 -9.14 -1.94
C ILE A 109 4.68 -7.78 -2.57
N ALA A 110 3.64 -7.04 -2.98
CA ALA A 110 3.82 -5.69 -3.53
C ALA A 110 4.46 -4.73 -2.53
N SER A 111 4.08 -4.82 -1.25
CA SER A 111 4.66 -4.02 -0.15
C SER A 111 6.15 -4.32 0.03
N ILE A 112 6.56 -5.59 -0.02
CA ILE A 112 7.98 -5.96 0.03
C ILE A 112 8.74 -5.35 -1.16
N VAL A 113 8.16 -5.40 -2.38
CA VAL A 113 8.75 -4.75 -3.55
C VAL A 113 8.92 -3.24 -3.31
N VAL A 114 7.91 -2.57 -2.77
CA VAL A 114 8.02 -1.15 -2.43
C VAL A 114 9.14 -0.89 -1.43
N LEU A 115 9.21 -1.66 -0.34
CA LEU A 115 10.24 -1.48 0.69
C LEU A 115 11.66 -1.70 0.16
N LEU A 116 11.85 -2.56 -0.84
CA LEU A 116 13.14 -2.78 -1.48
C LEU A 116 13.54 -1.66 -2.46
N PHE A 117 12.59 -1.14 -3.24
CA PHE A 117 12.89 -0.21 -4.35
C PHE A 117 12.67 1.27 -4.02
N ALA A 118 11.77 1.60 -3.09
CA ALA A 118 11.48 2.99 -2.70
C ALA A 118 12.70 3.73 -2.12
N PRO A 119 13.55 3.13 -1.27
CA PRO A 119 14.79 3.77 -0.83
C PRO A 119 15.72 4.13 -1.99
N MET A 120 15.79 3.27 -3.02
CA MET A 120 16.62 3.52 -4.20
C MET A 120 16.10 4.70 -5.02
N VAL A 121 14.78 4.79 -5.23
CA VAL A 121 14.15 5.92 -5.94
C VAL A 121 14.28 7.23 -5.15
N TYR A 122 14.15 7.15 -3.83
CA TYR A 122 14.35 8.29 -2.94
C TYR A 122 15.78 8.84 -3.04
N LEU A 123 16.80 7.97 -2.93
CA LEU A 123 18.22 8.34 -3.04
C LEU A 123 18.63 8.75 -4.47
N ALA A 124 18.04 8.10 -5.47
CA ALA A 124 18.02 8.46 -6.90
C ALA A 124 17.82 9.96 -7.10
N ASN A 125 16.60 10.35 -6.75
CA ASN A 125 16.12 11.70 -6.89
C ASN A 125 16.73 12.63 -5.82
N ARG A 126 17.25 12.07 -4.71
CA ARG A 126 18.32 12.56 -3.78
C ARG A 126 19.35 13.53 -4.37
N LYS A 127 20.09 12.99 -5.32
CA LYS A 127 21.32 13.59 -5.82
C LYS A 127 21.04 14.63 -6.90
N SER A 128 19.97 14.43 -7.67
CA SER A 128 19.54 15.35 -8.73
C SER A 128 19.11 16.75 -8.22
N SER A 129 18.83 16.93 -6.93
CA SER A 129 18.33 18.20 -6.38
C SER A 129 19.38 19.00 -5.60
N LYS A 130 20.64 18.54 -5.53
CA LYS A 130 21.72 19.34 -4.94
C LYS A 130 22.39 20.14 -6.07
N PRO A 131 22.56 21.47 -5.93
CA PRO A 131 23.37 22.22 -6.89
C PRO A 131 24.81 21.70 -6.83
N SER A 132 25.44 21.55 -7.99
CA SER A 132 26.87 21.27 -8.11
C SER A 132 27.66 22.40 -7.41
N PRO A 133 28.76 22.10 -6.71
CA PRO A 133 29.61 23.13 -6.09
C PRO A 133 30.20 24.09 -7.12
#